data_AF-A0A6L7G5C4-F1
#
_entry.id   AF-A0A6L7G5C4-F1
#
_cell.length_a   1.000
_cell.length_b   1.000
_cell.length_c   1.000
_cell.angle_alpha   90.00
_cell.angle_beta   90.00
_cell.angle_gamma   90.00
#
_symmetry.space_group_name_H-M   'P 1'
#
loop_
_entity.id
_entity.type
_entity.pdbx_description
1 polymer ?
#
loop_
_entity_poly.entity_id
_entity_poly.type
_entity_poly.pdbx_seq_one_letter_code
_entity_poly.pdbx_strand_id
1 'polypeptide(L)'
;MMTSLHPEDAAKQWRCPLAKTFGAAKVTGFCAGDACAVWRWMPMSANDPRFVSAVQREIASLQEANPKATKVALHKQAVARVMADPNAFTFPNETDRGYCGLGGPIEAMKK
;
A
#
# COMPACT_ATOMS: atom_id res chain seq x y z
N MET A 1 -6.72 12.15 -16.00
CA MET A 1 -7.05 11.61 -14.66
C MET A 1 -6.35 10.27 -14.53
N MET A 2 -5.36 10.16 -13.64
CA MET A 2 -4.78 8.85 -13.29
C MET A 2 -5.76 8.16 -12.34
N THR A 3 -6.46 7.13 -12.84
CA THR A 3 -7.39 6.32 -12.05
C THR A 3 -6.59 5.33 -11.19
N SER A 4 -7.04 4.97 -9.99
CA SER A 4 -6.54 3.77 -9.31
C SER A 4 -7.43 2.58 -9.67
N LEU A 5 -6.81 1.43 -9.90
CA LEU A 5 -7.49 0.20 -10.30
C LEU A 5 -7.02 -0.99 -9.46
N HIS A 6 -7.83 -2.03 -9.41
CA HIS A 6 -7.35 -3.33 -8.95
C HIS A 6 -6.30 -3.87 -9.93
N PRO A 7 -5.33 -4.67 -9.47
CA PRO A 7 -4.29 -5.24 -10.34
C PRO A 7 -4.85 -5.99 -11.55
N GLU A 8 -5.88 -6.82 -11.36
CA GLU A 8 -6.53 -7.61 -12.40
C GLU A 8 -7.25 -6.73 -13.44
N ASP A 9 -7.75 -5.59 -12.99
CA ASP A 9 -8.39 -4.60 -13.83
C ASP A 9 -7.35 -3.81 -14.61
N ALA A 10 -6.25 -3.40 -13.98
CA ALA A 10 -5.13 -2.73 -14.64
C ALA A 10 -4.52 -3.62 -15.73
N ALA A 11 -4.43 -4.93 -15.49
CA ALA A 11 -3.92 -5.90 -16.45
C ALA A 11 -4.79 -6.05 -17.72
N LYS A 12 -6.06 -5.63 -17.67
CA LYS A 12 -6.98 -5.67 -18.83
C LYS A 12 -7.03 -4.36 -19.60
N GLN A 13 -6.81 -3.22 -18.94
CA GLN A 13 -7.12 -1.91 -19.52
C GLN A 13 -5.94 -0.94 -19.61
N TRP A 14 -4.89 -1.10 -18.82
CA TRP A 14 -3.74 -0.20 -18.88
C TRP A 14 -2.66 -0.72 -19.81
N ARG A 15 -2.52 -0.08 -20.97
CA ARG A 15 -1.37 -0.31 -21.85
C ARG A 15 -0.10 0.18 -21.15
N CYS A 16 0.88 -0.70 -21.02
CA CYS A 16 2.14 -0.37 -20.35
C CYS A 16 3.25 -0.28 -21.39
N PRO A 17 3.88 0.91 -21.57
CA PRO A 17 4.97 1.07 -22.54
C PRO A 17 6.20 0.23 -22.17
N LEU A 18 6.34 -0.15 -20.90
CA LEU A 18 7.40 -1.02 -20.40
C LEU A 18 7.02 -2.51 -20.33
N ALA A 19 5.80 -2.90 -20.73
CA ALA A 19 5.40 -4.32 -20.70
C ALA A 19 6.25 -5.21 -21.62
N LYS A 20 6.96 -4.61 -22.57
CA LYS A 20 7.88 -5.32 -23.48
C LYS A 20 9.32 -5.38 -22.95
N THR A 21 9.67 -4.61 -21.92
CA THR A 21 11.05 -4.47 -21.44
C THR A 21 11.35 -5.29 -20.19
N PHE A 22 10.34 -5.66 -19.41
CA PHE A 22 10.52 -6.56 -18.26
C PHE A 22 10.24 -7.99 -18.70
N GLY A 23 11.22 -8.89 -18.53
CA GLY A 23 11.25 -10.26 -19.05
C GLY A 23 10.20 -11.23 -18.49
N ALA A 24 8.92 -10.86 -18.55
CA ALA A 24 7.81 -11.75 -18.28
C ALA A 24 7.69 -12.78 -19.41
N ALA A 25 7.44 -14.04 -19.05
CA ALA A 25 7.29 -15.15 -20.00
C ALA A 25 6.14 -14.97 -21.01
N LYS A 26 5.21 -14.04 -20.76
CA LYS A 26 4.16 -13.61 -21.69
C LYS A 26 4.09 -12.09 -21.76
N VAL A 27 4.46 -11.53 -22.90
CA VAL A 27 4.34 -10.10 -23.18
C VAL A 27 2.90 -9.80 -23.62
N THR A 28 2.09 -9.27 -22.72
CA THR A 28 0.67 -8.97 -23.00
C THR A 28 0.43 -7.53 -23.50
N GLY A 29 1.43 -6.65 -23.38
CA GLY A 29 1.30 -5.22 -23.72
C GLY A 29 0.51 -4.40 -22.69
N PHE A 30 -0.01 -5.05 -21.65
CA PHE A 30 -0.76 -4.43 -20.55
C PHE A 30 0.04 -4.43 -19.25
N CYS A 31 -0.45 -3.70 -18.24
CA CYS A 31 0.14 -3.65 -16.91
C CYS A 31 0.20 -5.05 -16.29
N ALA A 32 1.26 -5.34 -15.54
CA ALA A 32 1.38 -6.61 -14.80
C ALA A 32 0.76 -6.53 -13.39
N GLY A 33 0.10 -5.42 -13.03
CA GLY A 33 -0.55 -5.27 -11.73
C GLY A 33 0.43 -5.41 -10.58
N ASP A 34 0.09 -6.26 -9.61
CA ASP A 34 0.88 -6.60 -8.42
C ASP A 34 2.25 -7.20 -8.76
N ALA A 35 2.36 -7.92 -9.88
CA ALA A 35 3.62 -8.47 -10.38
C ALA A 35 4.53 -7.40 -11.04
N CYS A 36 4.05 -6.16 -11.19
CA CYS A 36 4.84 -5.08 -11.76
C CYS A 36 5.71 -4.40 -10.70
N ALA A 37 7.03 -4.34 -10.91
CA ALA A 37 7.97 -3.71 -9.98
C ALA A 37 7.69 -2.22 -9.71
N VAL A 38 7.01 -1.54 -10.64
CA VAL A 38 6.63 -0.13 -10.52
C VAL A 38 5.19 0.07 -10.06
N TRP A 39 4.44 -1.00 -9.75
CA TRP A 39 3.12 -0.87 -9.15
C TRP A 39 3.23 -0.25 -7.76
N ARG A 40 2.29 0.63 -7.45
CA ARG A 40 2.19 1.29 -6.16
C ARG A 40 0.78 1.13 -5.66
N TRP A 41 0.63 0.50 -4.50
CA TRP A 41 -0.65 0.40 -3.82
C TRP A 41 -1.07 1.79 -3.32
N MET A 42 -2.38 2.04 -3.30
CA MET A 42 -2.92 3.23 -2.64
C MET A 42 -2.56 3.19 -1.16
N PRO A 43 -2.11 4.32 -0.57
CA PRO A 43 -1.88 4.37 0.86
C PRO A 43 -3.21 4.12 1.59
N MET A 44 -3.17 3.31 2.64
CA MET A 44 -4.33 3.17 3.51
C MET A 44 -4.63 4.48 4.21
N SER A 45 -5.92 4.79 4.34
CA SER A 45 -6.36 5.92 5.16
C SER A 45 -5.99 5.68 6.62
N ALA A 46 -5.59 6.74 7.33
CA ALA A 46 -5.36 6.68 8.78
C ALA A 46 -6.63 6.27 9.57
N ASN A 47 -7.81 6.46 8.97
CA ASN A 47 -9.10 6.05 9.55
C ASN A 47 -9.54 4.65 9.09
N ASP A 48 -8.73 3.93 8.31
CA ASP A 48 -9.04 2.56 7.91
C ASP A 48 -9.08 1.66 9.18
N PRO A 49 -10.17 0.92 9.43
CA PRO A 49 -10.27 0.05 10.60
C PRO A 49 -9.12 -0.95 10.73
N ARG A 50 -8.53 -1.40 9.60
CA ARG A 50 -7.37 -2.30 9.58
C ARG A 50 -6.14 -1.62 10.14
N PHE A 51 -5.90 -0.38 9.72
CA PHE A 51 -4.79 0.43 10.22
C PHE A 51 -4.96 0.74 11.70
N VAL A 52 -6.16 1.15 12.13
CA VAL A 52 -6.46 1.42 13.54
C VAL A 52 -6.27 0.16 14.38
N SER A 53 -6.74 -1.00 13.92
CA SER A 53 -6.57 -2.28 14.60
C SER A 53 -5.09 -2.70 14.69
N ALA A 54 -4.31 -2.50 13.64
CA ALA A 54 -2.87 -2.72 13.64
C ALA A 54 -2.16 -1.85 14.69
N VAL A 55 -2.44 -0.55 14.70
CA VAL A 55 -1.86 0.40 15.68
C VAL A 55 -2.24 0.00 17.11
N GLN A 56 -3.48 -0.42 17.36
CA GLN A 56 -3.90 -0.87 18.70
C GLN A 56 -3.17 -2.12 19.19
N ARG A 57 -2.97 -3.12 18.31
CA ARG A 57 -2.19 -4.33 18.63
C ARG A 57 -0.75 -3.99 18.98
N GLU A 58 -0.15 -3.07 18.22
CA GLU A 58 1.22 -2.64 18.45
C GLU A 58 1.36 -1.83 19.76
N ILE A 59 0.38 -1.00 20.11
CA ILE A 59 0.33 -0.32 21.41
C ILE A 59 0.29 -1.35 22.55
N ALA A 60 -0.52 -2.40 22.42
CA ALA A 60 -0.61 -3.45 23.44
C ALA A 60 0.75 -4.17 23.63
N SER A 61 1.40 -4.57 22.53
CA SER A 61 2.72 -5.20 22.57
C SER A 61 3.78 -4.30 23.19
N LEU A 62 3.78 -3.00 22.84
CA LEU A 62 4.69 -2.01 23.42
C LEU A 62 4.41 -1.75 24.91
N GLN A 63 3.15 -1.80 25.34
CA GLN A 63 2.76 -1.63 26.73
C GLN A 63 3.19 -2.82 27.59
N GLU A 64 3.14 -4.04 27.04
CA GLU A 64 3.67 -5.24 27.70
C GLU A 64 5.19 -5.14 27.89
N ALA A 65 5.92 -4.67 26.87
CA ALA A 65 7.36 -4.48 26.93
C ALA A 65 7.79 -3.30 27.82
N ASN A 66 6.95 -2.28 27.96
CA ASN A 66 7.21 -1.11 28.81
C ASN A 66 5.95 -0.63 29.55
N PRO A 67 5.62 -1.26 30.70
CA PRO A 67 4.38 -0.97 31.44
C PRO A 67 4.27 0.46 32.00
N LYS A 68 5.39 1.17 32.11
CA LYS A 68 5.45 2.54 32.65
C LYS A 68 5.32 3.62 31.57
N ALA A 69 5.36 3.24 30.30
CA ALA A 69 5.20 4.20 29.21
C ALA A 69 3.75 4.72 29.14
N THR A 70 3.61 5.99 28.76
CA THR A 70 2.28 6.58 28.55
C THR A 70 1.71 6.15 27.21
N LYS A 71 0.38 5.95 27.16
CA LYS A 71 -0.33 5.57 25.93
C LYS A 71 -0.05 6.52 24.76
N VAL A 72 0.17 7.80 25.02
CA VAL A 72 0.50 8.82 24.00
C VAL A 72 1.88 8.57 23.38
N ALA A 73 2.89 8.26 24.20
CA ALA A 73 4.23 7.96 23.73
C ALA A 73 4.24 6.66 22.89
N LEU A 74 3.53 5.63 23.37
CA LEU A 74 3.39 4.36 22.66
C LEU A 74 2.61 4.49 21.37
N HIS A 75 1.57 5.32 21.31
CA HIS A 75 0.80 5.56 20.09
C HIS A 75 1.69 6.11 18.97
N LYS A 76 2.54 7.10 19.26
CA LYS A 76 3.45 7.66 18.25
C LYS A 76 4.43 6.60 17.73
N GLN A 77 4.94 5.75 18.61
CA GLN A 77 5.86 4.67 18.25
C GLN A 77 5.16 3.56 17.45
N ALA A 78 3.96 3.16 17.86
CA ALA A 78 3.14 2.16 17.17
C ALA A 78 2.79 2.61 15.74
N VAL A 79 2.33 3.85 15.58
CA VAL A 79 2.06 4.43 14.25
C VAL A 79 3.30 4.41 13.37
N ALA A 80 4.47 4.80 13.90
CA ALA A 80 5.71 4.78 13.13
C ALA A 80 6.10 3.37 12.66
N ARG A 81 5.90 2.34 13.51
CA ARG A 81 6.16 0.94 13.15
C ARG A 81 5.20 0.41 12.10
N VAL A 82 3.89 0.64 12.27
CA VAL A 82 2.87 0.24 11.30
C VAL A 82 3.07 0.93 9.95
N MET A 83 3.48 2.21 9.94
CA MET A 83 3.77 2.96 8.71
C MET A 83 5.08 2.55 8.03
N ALA A 84 6.05 1.99 8.76
CA ALA A 84 7.33 1.56 8.19
C ALA A 84 7.18 0.29 7.35
N ASP A 85 6.26 -0.60 7.72
CA ASP A 85 5.90 -1.77 6.93
C ASP A 85 4.39 -2.07 7.00
N PRO A 86 3.56 -1.31 6.28
CA PRO A 86 2.11 -1.50 6.33
C PRO A 86 1.69 -2.92 5.94
N ASN A 87 2.44 -3.58 5.05
CA ASN A 87 2.13 -4.93 4.56
C ASN A 87 2.33 -6.00 5.64
N ALA A 88 3.25 -5.79 6.60
CA ALA A 88 3.43 -6.71 7.72
C ALA A 88 2.29 -6.63 8.74
N PHE A 89 1.60 -5.50 8.81
CA PHE A 89 0.56 -5.24 9.82
C PHE A 89 -0.87 -5.22 9.26
N THR A 90 -0.99 -5.10 7.94
CA THR A 90 -2.27 -5.08 7.23
C THR A 90 -2.19 -6.01 6.04
N PHE A 91 -3.22 -6.83 5.85
CA PHE A 91 -3.34 -7.65 4.67
C PHE A 91 -3.72 -6.75 3.49
N PRO A 92 -2.94 -6.72 2.39
CA PRO A 92 -3.42 -6.21 1.12
C PRO A 92 -4.66 -7.03 0.77
N ASN A 93 -5.82 -6.40 0.73
CA ASN A 93 -7.05 -7.08 0.31
C ASN A 93 -7.08 -7.12 -1.22
N GLU A 94 -7.75 -8.12 -1.79
CA GLU A 94 -8.11 -8.14 -3.22
C GLU A 94 -8.88 -6.86 -3.63
N THR A 95 -9.50 -6.19 -2.65
CA THR A 95 -10.18 -4.91 -2.82
C THR A 95 -9.25 -3.68 -2.82
N ASP A 96 -7.95 -3.83 -2.62
CA ASP A 96 -7.04 -2.68 -2.64
C ASP A 96 -6.74 -2.28 -4.09
N ARG A 97 -6.72 -0.97 -4.32
CA ARG A 97 -6.40 -0.40 -5.62
C ARG A 97 -4.97 0.11 -5.62
N GLY A 98 -4.35 0.08 -6.78
CA GLY A 98 -3.04 0.68 -6.99
C GLY A 98 -2.99 1.56 -8.23
N TYR A 99 -1.82 2.09 -8.48
CA TYR A 99 -1.52 2.97 -9.60
C TYR A 99 -0.14 2.65 -10.18
N CYS A 100 0.07 3.09 -11.43
CA CYS A 100 1.37 2.98 -12.08
C CYS A 100 2.33 4.01 -11.49
N GLY A 101 3.42 3.58 -10.85
CA GLY A 101 4.41 4.46 -10.24
C GLY A 101 5.12 5.41 -11.23
N LEU A 102 5.18 5.04 -12.52
CA LEU A 102 5.68 5.93 -13.58
C LEU A 102 4.73 7.10 -13.87
N GLY A 103 3.46 6.92 -13.54
CA GLY A 103 2.43 7.93 -13.70
C GLY A 103 2.38 8.97 -12.60
N GLY A 104 3.19 8.81 -11.55
CA GLY A 104 3.15 9.63 -10.35
C GLY A 104 1.99 9.28 -9.41
N PRO A 105 2.05 9.75 -8.15
CA PRO A 105 0.99 9.53 -7.17
C PRO A 105 -0.29 10.27 -7.56
N ILE A 106 -1.44 9.63 -7.38
CA ILE A 106 -2.76 10.19 -7.71
C ILE A 106 -3.05 11.49 -6.93
N GLU A 107 -2.46 11.65 -5.75
CA GLU A 107 -2.58 12.87 -4.92
C GLU A 107 -1.86 14.10 -5.50
N ALA A 108 -0.88 13.92 -6.40
CA ALA A 108 -0.13 15.01 -7.02
C ALA A 108 -0.93 15.85 -8.04
N MET A 109 -2.20 15.52 -8.29
CA MET A 109 -3.06 16.24 -9.25
C MET A 109 -4.12 17.13 -8.59
N LYS A 110 -4.11 17.30 -7.26
CA LYS A 110 -4.86 18.39 -6.60
C LYS A 110 -4.06 19.68 -6.71
N LYS A 111 -4.08 20.33 -7.88
CA LYS A 111 -3.70 21.73 -8.01
C LYS A 111 -4.64 22.44 -8.96
#